data_AF-A0A194X114-F1
#
_entry.id   AF-A0A194X114-F1
#
_cell.length_a   1.000
_cell.length_b   1.000
_cell.length_c   1.000
_cell.angle_alpha   90.00
_cell.angle_beta   90.00
_cell.angle_gamma   90.00
#
_symmetry.space_group_name_H-M   'P 1'
#
loop_
_entity.id
_entity.type
_entity.pdbx_description
1 polymer ?
#
loop_
_entity_poly.entity_id
_entity_poly.type
_entity_poly.pdbx_seq_one_letter_code
_entity_poly.pdbx_strand_id
1 'polypeptide(L)'
;VDSLCIIQDDEDDWRRESALMSEVYANAVVNIAAAGAKDGSVGLFFERDVVRESKYHVQISDEEIYEFREPRLYERCLQNTCLTSRGWCFQERFLARRTLHFTRHQIILECRDGVRCDSNPDGLSASTWKVYAPKRIMPTGRDHPGAWFEAVSIYSATQLTFARDRLVAISGVAR
;
A
#
# COMPACT_ATOMS: atom_id res chain seq x y z
N VAL A 1 -8.64 9.83 6.40
CA VAL A 1 -8.71 11.10 5.63
C VAL A 1 -10.11 11.30 5.07
N ASP A 2 -10.90 10.22 4.98
CA ASP A 2 -12.33 10.24 4.61
C ASP A 2 -13.20 11.20 5.43
N SER A 3 -12.80 11.57 6.64
CA SER A 3 -13.49 12.58 7.46
C SER A 3 -13.55 13.98 6.83
N LEU A 4 -12.79 14.25 5.76
CA LEU A 4 -12.86 15.51 5.01
C LEU A 4 -13.94 15.50 3.91
N CYS A 5 -14.34 14.31 3.45
CA CYS A 5 -15.27 14.14 2.33
C CYS A 5 -16.56 13.43 2.73
N ILE A 6 -16.57 12.73 3.87
CA ILE A 6 -17.70 11.97 4.39
C ILE A 6 -18.08 12.51 5.76
N ILE A 7 -19.30 13.02 5.89
CA ILE A 7 -19.85 13.44 7.17
C ILE A 7 -20.19 12.18 7.99
N GLN A 8 -19.41 11.93 9.05
CA GLN A 8 -19.48 10.66 9.79
C GLN A 8 -20.81 10.43 10.52
N ASP A 9 -21.49 11.51 10.90
CA ASP A 9 -22.75 11.50 11.65
C ASP A 9 -24.00 11.61 10.76
N ASP A 10 -23.83 11.62 9.43
CA ASP A 10 -24.92 11.66 8.45
C ASP A 10 -24.95 10.33 7.69
N GLU A 11 -25.97 9.51 7.94
CA GLU A 11 -26.09 8.21 7.28
C GLU A 11 -26.33 8.32 5.77
N ASP A 12 -27.05 9.33 5.31
CA ASP A 12 -27.37 9.49 3.89
C ASP A 12 -26.13 9.97 3.13
N ASP A 13 -25.36 10.87 3.73
CA ASP A 13 -24.06 11.28 3.20
C ASP A 13 -23.06 10.13 3.18
N TRP A 14 -22.93 9.40 4.29
CA TRP A 14 -22.07 8.22 4.35
C TRP A 14 -22.44 7.19 3.28
N ARG A 15 -23.73 6.88 3.09
CA ARG A 15 -24.18 5.92 2.06
C ARG A 15 -23.81 6.37 0.65
N ARG A 16 -23.97 7.66 0.35
CA ARG A 16 -23.63 8.24 -0.95
C ARG A 16 -22.13 8.24 -1.19
N GLU A 17 -21.35 8.82 -0.29
CA GLU A 17 -19.91 9.02 -0.49
C GLU A 17 -19.11 7.71 -0.37
N SER A 18 -19.47 6.84 0.58
CA SER A 18 -18.79 5.54 0.74
C SER A 18 -18.91 4.64 -0.50
N ALA A 19 -20.02 4.74 -1.23
CA ALA A 19 -20.23 4.02 -2.49
C ALA A 19 -19.32 4.55 -3.63
N LEU A 20 -18.95 5.83 -3.58
CA LEU A 20 -18.12 6.50 -4.59
C LEU A 20 -16.61 6.32 -4.33
N MET A 21 -16.19 5.96 -3.12
CA MET A 21 -14.76 5.83 -2.77
C MET A 21 -13.98 4.91 -3.72
N SER A 22 -14.63 3.84 -4.20
CA SER A 22 -14.01 2.94 -5.17
C SER A 22 -13.63 3.65 -6.48
N GLU A 23 -14.48 4.54 -6.95
CA GLU A 23 -14.26 5.33 -8.17
C GLU A 23 -13.24 6.43 -7.94
N VAL A 24 -13.25 7.07 -6.77
CA VAL A 24 -12.24 8.07 -6.39
C VAL A 24 -10.84 7.48 -6.46
N TYR A 25 -10.60 6.34 -5.81
CA TYR A 25 -9.27 5.71 -5.81
C TYR A 25 -8.91 5.10 -7.16
N ALA A 26 -9.86 4.47 -7.87
CA ALA A 26 -9.60 3.87 -9.18
C ALA A 26 -9.23 4.90 -10.26
N ASN A 27 -9.76 6.13 -10.15
CA ASN A 27 -9.54 7.21 -11.11
C ASN A 27 -8.51 8.26 -10.67
N ALA A 28 -8.02 8.19 -9.42
CA ALA A 28 -6.92 9.03 -8.98
C ALA A 28 -5.65 8.80 -9.83
N VAL A 29 -4.97 9.89 -10.18
CA VAL A 29 -3.68 9.83 -10.90
C VAL A 29 -2.61 9.18 -10.01
N VAL A 30 -2.59 9.57 -8.74
CA VAL A 30 -1.72 9.04 -7.69
C VAL A 30 -2.46 9.10 -6.36
N ASN A 31 -2.35 8.04 -5.56
CA ASN A 31 -2.76 8.03 -4.17
C ASN A 31 -1.55 8.32 -3.26
N ILE A 32 -1.71 9.16 -2.25
CA ILE A 32 -0.65 9.47 -1.27
C ILE A 32 -0.96 8.72 0.01
N ALA A 33 -0.06 7.82 0.42
CA ALA A 33 -0.23 6.99 1.60
C ALA A 33 0.74 7.41 2.71
N ALA A 34 0.19 7.76 3.87
CA ALA A 34 0.92 8.09 5.10
C ALA A 34 1.44 6.84 5.82
N ALA A 35 2.17 5.96 5.14
CA ALA A 35 2.52 4.63 5.65
C ALA A 35 3.41 4.65 6.92
N GLY A 36 4.21 5.71 7.13
CA GLY A 36 5.04 5.91 8.33
C GLY A 36 4.30 6.55 9.51
N ALA A 37 3.11 7.10 9.27
CA ALA A 37 2.28 7.73 10.28
C ALA A 37 1.52 6.67 11.09
N LYS A 38 1.42 6.88 12.41
CA LYS A 38 0.58 6.04 13.27
C LYS A 38 -0.90 6.30 13.01
N ASP A 39 -1.25 7.57 12.85
CA ASP A 39 -2.59 8.08 12.63
C ASP A 39 -2.51 9.51 12.05
N GLY A 40 -3.64 10.21 11.94
CA GLY A 40 -3.71 11.55 11.38
C GLY A 40 -3.12 12.68 12.24
N SER A 41 -2.62 12.39 13.45
CA SER A 41 -2.00 13.40 14.32
C SER A 41 -0.55 13.73 13.94
N VAL A 42 0.06 12.92 13.06
CA VAL A 42 1.45 13.11 12.61
C VAL A 42 1.52 13.32 11.10
N GLY A 43 2.52 14.10 10.67
CA GLY A 43 2.74 14.41 9.26
C GLY A 43 3.32 13.24 8.44
N LEU A 44 3.55 13.53 7.16
CA LEU A 44 4.09 12.58 6.17
C LEU A 44 5.61 12.52 6.14
N PHE A 45 6.28 13.57 6.63
CA PHE A 45 7.72 13.74 6.49
C PHE A 45 8.42 13.32 7.77
N PHE A 46 9.35 12.37 7.64
CA PHE A 46 10.17 11.87 8.72
C PHE A 46 11.64 12.13 8.40
N GLU A 47 12.42 12.46 9.43
CA GLU A 47 13.87 12.45 9.35
C GLU A 47 14.35 11.02 9.12
N ARG A 48 15.27 10.87 8.17
CA ARG A 48 15.70 9.58 7.64
C ARG A 48 17.21 9.47 7.74
N ASP A 49 17.68 8.33 8.24
CA ASP A 49 19.09 8.00 8.20
C ASP A 49 19.39 7.44 6.81
N VAL A 50 19.84 8.35 5.93
CA VAL A 50 20.13 8.04 4.53
C VAL A 50 21.17 6.94 4.42
N VAL A 51 22.12 6.85 5.36
CA VAL A 51 23.12 5.78 5.37
C VAL A 51 22.44 4.46 5.62
N ARG A 52 21.62 4.36 6.68
CA ARG A 52 20.90 3.12 7.04
C ARG A 52 19.99 2.59 5.95
N GLU A 53 19.38 3.49 5.20
CA GLU A 53 18.32 3.18 4.24
C GLU A 53 18.83 3.09 2.80
N SER A 54 20.12 3.32 2.60
CA SER A 54 20.78 3.16 1.31
C SER A 54 21.05 1.70 0.97
N LYS A 55 21.32 1.49 -0.32
CA LYS A 55 21.94 0.27 -0.83
C LYS A 55 23.43 0.31 -0.50
N TYR A 56 23.97 -0.81 -0.01
CA TYR A 56 25.38 -0.93 0.35
C TYR A 56 26.12 -1.82 -0.64
N HIS A 57 27.35 -1.43 -0.94
CA HIS A 57 28.29 -2.25 -1.69
C HIS A 57 29.35 -2.76 -0.71
N VAL A 58 29.47 -4.08 -0.58
CA VAL A 58 30.49 -4.73 0.23
C VAL A 58 31.46 -5.41 -0.72
N GLN A 59 32.71 -4.95 -0.70
CA GLN A 59 33.79 -5.55 -1.45
C GLN A 59 34.50 -6.59 -0.57
N ILE A 60 34.51 -7.84 -1.01
CA ILE A 60 35.16 -8.96 -0.28
C ILE A 60 36.55 -9.24 -0.88
N SER A 61 36.71 -9.04 -2.18
CA SER A 61 37.97 -9.13 -2.91
C SER A 61 37.98 -8.13 -4.09
N ASP A 62 39.08 -8.03 -4.84
CA ASP A 62 39.18 -7.11 -5.99
C ASP A 62 38.16 -7.41 -7.11
N GLU A 63 37.62 -8.63 -7.15
CA GLU A 63 36.67 -9.07 -8.18
C GLU A 63 35.23 -9.25 -7.65
N GLU A 64 35.04 -9.23 -6.32
CA GLU A 64 33.76 -9.55 -5.69
C GLU A 64 33.16 -8.35 -4.94
N ILE A 65 32.18 -7.70 -5.59
CA ILE A 65 31.35 -6.66 -4.99
C ILE A 65 29.93 -7.21 -4.82
N TYR A 66 29.49 -7.29 -3.57
CA TYR A 66 28.14 -7.69 -3.21
C TYR A 66 27.27 -6.47 -2.91
N GLU A 67 26.00 -6.60 -3.24
CA GLU A 67 25.02 -5.57 -3.04
C GLU A 67 24.04 -5.98 -1.95
N PHE A 68 24.02 -5.20 -0.86
CA PHE A 68 23.14 -5.43 0.27
C PHE A 68 22.06 -4.36 0.35
N ARG A 69 20.86 -4.83 0.70
CA ARG A 69 19.68 -4.00 1.00
C ARG A 69 19.07 -4.50 2.29
N GLU A 70 18.34 -3.64 3.00
CA GLU A 70 17.54 -4.05 4.16
C GLU A 70 16.50 -5.10 3.72
N PRO A 71 16.63 -6.37 4.14
CA PRO A 71 15.83 -7.46 3.58
C PRO A 71 14.33 -7.32 3.86
N ARG A 72 13.96 -6.61 4.94
CA ARG A 72 12.58 -6.43 5.39
C ARG A 72 12.00 -5.05 5.08
N LEU A 73 12.65 -4.27 4.22
CA LEU A 73 12.20 -2.91 3.89
C LEU A 73 10.72 -2.88 3.48
N TYR A 74 10.35 -3.68 2.49
CA TYR A 74 8.99 -3.70 1.94
C TYR A 74 7.96 -4.28 2.90
N GLU A 75 8.32 -5.30 3.67
CA GLU A 75 7.46 -5.85 4.72
C GLU A 75 7.12 -4.76 5.75
N ARG A 76 8.14 -4.08 6.28
CA ARG A 76 7.98 -2.99 7.26
C ARG A 76 7.22 -1.80 6.71
N CYS A 77 7.46 -1.44 5.45
CA CYS A 77 6.94 -0.23 4.85
C CYS A 77 5.57 -0.38 4.18
N LEU A 78 5.23 -1.59 3.72
CA LEU A 78 4.04 -1.84 2.91
C LEU A 78 3.10 -2.89 3.50
N GLN A 79 3.49 -3.70 4.49
CA GLN A 79 2.61 -4.71 5.07
C GLN A 79 2.37 -4.46 6.56
N ASN A 80 3.44 -4.16 7.30
CA ASN A 80 3.42 -4.03 8.76
C ASN A 80 3.30 -2.56 9.18
N THR A 81 2.30 -1.85 8.66
CA THR A 81 2.03 -0.44 8.98
C THR A 81 0.68 -0.26 9.66
N CYS A 82 0.53 0.83 10.43
CA CYS A 82 -0.77 1.23 10.98
C CYS A 82 -1.80 1.56 9.90
N LEU A 83 -1.36 1.95 8.70
CA LEU A 83 -2.24 2.25 7.58
C LEU A 83 -2.82 0.96 6.97
N THR A 84 -1.96 -0.03 6.73
CA THR A 84 -2.33 -1.29 6.08
C THR A 84 -3.11 -2.25 6.97
N SER A 85 -3.13 -2.01 8.28
CA SER A 85 -4.02 -2.73 9.20
C SER A 85 -5.47 -2.26 9.15
N ARG A 86 -5.78 -1.14 8.48
CA ARG A 86 -7.15 -0.57 8.41
C ARG A 86 -7.91 -1.14 7.22
N GLY A 87 -9.14 -1.58 7.46
CA GLY A 87 -9.97 -2.21 6.43
C GLY A 87 -10.31 -1.30 5.27
N TRP A 88 -10.62 -0.02 5.51
CA TRP A 88 -10.85 0.93 4.42
C TRP A 88 -9.61 1.13 3.55
N CYS A 89 -8.41 1.17 4.14
CA CYS A 89 -7.15 1.34 3.41
C CYS A 89 -6.84 0.19 2.45
N PHE A 90 -7.52 -0.96 2.59
CA PHE A 90 -7.47 -2.03 1.61
C PHE A 90 -7.91 -1.55 0.22
N GLN A 91 -9.12 -0.99 0.08
CA GLN A 91 -9.57 -0.52 -1.23
C GLN A 91 -8.76 0.69 -1.72
N GLU A 92 -8.35 1.60 -0.81
CA GLU A 92 -7.56 2.79 -1.16
C GLU A 92 -6.25 2.40 -1.85
N ARG A 93 -5.61 1.34 -1.34
CA ARG A 93 -4.37 0.81 -1.90
C ARG A 93 -4.64 -0.06 -3.12
N PHE A 94 -5.61 -0.96 -3.10
CA PHE A 94 -5.78 -1.92 -4.21
C PHE A 94 -6.29 -1.24 -5.49
N LEU A 95 -7.22 -0.30 -5.38
CA LEU A 95 -7.85 0.34 -6.54
C LEU A 95 -6.97 1.41 -7.20
N ALA A 96 -6.17 2.13 -6.40
CA ALA A 96 -5.28 3.15 -6.92
C ALA A 96 -4.29 2.58 -7.93
N ARG A 97 -4.18 3.22 -9.11
CA ARG A 97 -3.22 2.80 -10.16
C ARG A 97 -1.77 2.96 -9.72
N ARG A 98 -1.50 4.01 -8.94
CA ARG A 98 -0.20 4.35 -8.36
C ARG A 98 -0.42 4.82 -6.92
N THR A 99 0.39 4.31 -6.00
CA THR A 99 0.44 4.80 -4.62
C THR A 99 1.86 5.21 -4.28
N LEU A 100 2.01 6.43 -3.78
CA LEU A 100 3.24 6.93 -3.21
C LEU A 100 3.18 6.79 -1.69
N HIS A 101 3.91 5.81 -1.16
CA HIS A 101 3.98 5.52 0.26
C HIS A 101 5.07 6.36 0.92
N PHE A 102 4.65 7.28 1.78
CA PHE A 102 5.54 8.03 2.67
C PHE A 102 5.77 7.20 3.93
N THR A 103 6.91 6.56 4.01
CA THR A 103 7.29 5.70 5.12
C THR A 103 8.33 6.40 6.00
N ARG A 104 8.65 5.82 7.16
CA ARG A 104 9.77 6.30 7.98
C ARG A 104 11.15 6.01 7.38
N HIS A 105 11.19 5.20 6.32
CA HIS A 105 12.42 4.73 5.71
C HIS A 105 12.63 5.30 4.31
N GLN A 106 11.79 4.93 3.35
CA GLN A 106 11.89 5.45 1.99
C GLN A 106 10.55 5.89 1.48
N ILE A 107 10.59 6.75 0.46
CA ILE A 107 9.42 6.96 -0.36
C ILE A 107 9.35 5.77 -1.33
N ILE A 108 8.22 5.07 -1.32
CA ILE A 108 8.02 3.87 -2.12
C ILE A 108 6.89 4.13 -3.11
N LEU A 109 7.20 4.04 -4.40
CA LEU A 109 6.21 4.06 -5.47
C LEU A 109 5.75 2.64 -5.78
N GLU A 110 4.47 2.38 -5.58
CA GLU A 110 3.82 1.12 -5.93
C GLU A 110 2.84 1.35 -7.09
N CYS A 111 3.01 0.66 -8.22
CA CYS A 111 2.10 0.70 -9.37
C CYS A 111 1.71 -0.71 -9.82
N ARG A 112 0.91 -0.90 -10.87
CA ARG A 112 0.60 -2.27 -11.34
C ARG A 112 1.80 -3.02 -11.91
N ASP A 113 2.82 -2.28 -12.33
CA ASP A 113 3.99 -2.81 -13.04
C ASP A 113 5.23 -3.00 -12.14
N GLY A 114 5.17 -2.60 -10.85
CA GLY A 114 6.30 -2.76 -9.94
C GLY A 114 6.29 -1.85 -8.70
N VAL A 115 7.20 -2.16 -7.76
CA VAL A 115 7.54 -1.32 -6.59
C VAL A 115 8.90 -0.74 -6.89
N ARG A 116 9.06 0.57 -6.74
CA ARG A 116 10.35 1.27 -6.81
C ARG A 116 10.55 2.14 -5.58
N CYS A 117 11.80 2.33 -5.19
CA CYS A 117 12.20 3.24 -4.11
C CYS A 117 13.64 3.72 -4.35
N ASP A 118 14.12 4.63 -3.51
CA ASP A 118 15.46 5.24 -3.65
C ASP A 118 16.58 4.18 -3.70
N SER A 119 16.52 3.14 -2.86
CA SER A 119 17.49 2.02 -2.86
C SER A 119 17.30 0.99 -3.97
N ASN A 120 16.22 1.11 -4.75
CA ASN A 120 15.88 0.18 -5.81
C ASN A 120 15.09 0.85 -6.96
N PRO A 121 15.75 1.72 -7.74
CA PRO A 121 15.07 2.52 -8.77
C PRO A 121 14.54 1.68 -9.93
N ASP A 122 15.20 0.55 -10.24
CA ASP A 122 14.79 -0.38 -11.31
C ASP A 122 13.59 -1.24 -10.92
N GLY A 123 13.33 -1.32 -9.62
CA GLY A 123 12.16 -1.97 -9.04
C GLY A 123 12.39 -3.41 -8.61
N LEU A 124 11.40 -3.97 -7.91
CA LEU A 124 11.46 -5.33 -7.40
C LEU A 124 11.48 -6.37 -8.53
N SER A 125 12.19 -7.48 -8.29
CA SER A 125 12.06 -8.67 -9.13
C SER A 125 10.62 -9.19 -9.10
N ALA A 126 10.20 -9.92 -10.13
CA ALA A 126 8.84 -10.42 -10.24
C ALA A 126 8.44 -11.36 -9.07
N SER A 127 9.39 -12.10 -8.48
CA SER A 127 9.13 -12.98 -7.34
C SER A 127 8.91 -12.18 -6.04
N THR A 128 9.74 -11.18 -5.78
CA THR A 128 9.62 -10.31 -4.60
C THR A 128 8.40 -9.40 -4.70
N TRP A 129 8.11 -8.89 -5.89
CA TRP A 129 6.94 -8.05 -6.18
C TRP A 129 5.62 -8.74 -5.81
N LYS A 130 5.46 -10.03 -6.15
CA LYS A 130 4.24 -10.81 -5.83
C LYS A 130 3.93 -10.85 -4.34
N VAL A 131 4.96 -10.83 -3.48
CA VAL A 131 4.78 -10.94 -2.03
C VAL A 131 4.31 -9.63 -1.43
N TYR A 132 4.90 -8.51 -1.84
CA TYR A 132 4.75 -7.23 -1.12
C TYR A 132 3.76 -6.26 -1.74
N ALA A 133 3.31 -6.53 -2.97
CA ALA A 133 2.53 -5.57 -3.74
C ALA A 133 1.25 -6.16 -4.33
N PRO A 134 0.12 -6.00 -3.62
CA PRO A 134 -1.09 -6.67 -3.98
C PRO A 134 -1.83 -6.05 -5.17
N LYS A 135 -1.37 -4.91 -5.70
CA LYS A 135 -1.96 -4.29 -6.91
C LYS A 135 -1.92 -5.20 -8.15
N ARG A 136 -1.07 -6.23 -8.16
CA ARG A 136 -1.02 -7.25 -9.23
C ARG A 136 -2.08 -8.35 -9.05
N ILE A 137 -2.61 -8.50 -7.85
CA ILE A 137 -3.63 -9.49 -7.45
C ILE A 137 -5.04 -8.94 -7.76
N MET A 138 -5.17 -7.88 -8.58
CA MET A 138 -6.46 -7.31 -8.89
C MET A 138 -7.38 -8.36 -9.57
N PRO A 139 -8.57 -8.66 -9.00
CA PRO A 139 -9.46 -9.72 -9.47
C PRO A 139 -9.98 -9.55 -10.90
N THR A 140 -9.77 -8.37 -11.50
CA THR A 140 -10.27 -8.01 -12.83
C THR A 140 -9.45 -8.62 -13.98
N GLY A 141 -8.35 -9.32 -13.70
CA GLY A 141 -7.50 -9.98 -14.70
C GLY A 141 -7.78 -11.48 -14.78
N ARG A 142 -7.99 -12.01 -16.00
CA ARG A 142 -8.15 -13.46 -16.27
C ARG A 142 -6.89 -14.30 -15.94
N ASP A 143 -5.82 -13.66 -15.49
CA ASP A 143 -4.47 -14.22 -15.46
C ASP A 143 -4.02 -14.77 -14.09
N HIS A 144 -4.87 -14.74 -13.06
CA HIS A 144 -4.51 -15.25 -11.72
C HIS A 144 -5.66 -16.02 -11.02
N PRO A 145 -5.82 -17.31 -11.33
CA PRO A 145 -6.75 -18.19 -10.61
C PRO A 145 -6.40 -18.21 -9.12
N GLY A 146 -7.23 -17.57 -8.29
CA GLY A 146 -6.98 -17.44 -6.85
C GLY A 146 -6.77 -16.01 -6.35
N ALA A 147 -6.66 -15.02 -7.24
CA ALA A 147 -6.46 -13.63 -6.84
C ALA A 147 -7.55 -13.11 -5.89
N TRP A 148 -8.80 -13.49 -6.11
CA TRP A 148 -9.89 -13.13 -5.22
C TRP A 148 -9.71 -13.71 -3.80
N PHE A 149 -9.31 -14.98 -3.67
CA PHE A 149 -9.09 -15.59 -2.36
C PHE A 149 -7.94 -14.94 -1.60
N GLU A 150 -6.88 -14.56 -2.31
CA GLU A 150 -5.74 -13.86 -1.72
C GLU A 150 -6.13 -12.43 -1.30
N ALA A 151 -6.87 -11.70 -2.13
CA ALA A 151 -7.43 -10.39 -1.79
C ALA A 151 -8.32 -10.46 -0.54
N VAL A 152 -9.22 -11.45 -0.47
CA VAL A 152 -10.07 -11.69 0.71
C VAL A 152 -9.25 -12.07 1.93
N SER A 153 -8.21 -12.88 1.79
CA SER A 153 -7.31 -13.25 2.91
C SER A 153 -6.60 -12.02 3.48
N ILE A 154 -6.05 -11.16 2.62
CA ILE A 154 -5.41 -9.91 3.04
C ILE A 154 -6.42 -9.00 3.72
N TYR A 155 -7.61 -8.81 3.12
CA TYR A 155 -8.66 -7.98 3.70
C TYR A 155 -9.14 -8.49 5.06
N SER A 156 -9.30 -9.80 5.20
CA SER A 156 -9.79 -10.42 6.45
C SER A 156 -8.83 -10.26 7.63
N ALA A 157 -7.55 -9.99 7.37
CA ALA A 157 -6.55 -9.67 8.38
C ALA A 157 -6.57 -8.19 8.84
N THR A 158 -7.36 -7.34 8.18
CA THR A 158 -7.50 -5.93 8.54
C THR A 158 -8.50 -5.72 9.70
N GLN A 159 -8.48 -4.51 10.26
CA GLN A 159 -9.32 -4.08 11.36
C GLN A 159 -10.29 -2.98 10.91
N LEU A 160 -11.52 -3.04 11.40
CA LEU A 160 -12.54 -2.04 11.18
C LEU A 160 -13.02 -1.50 12.53
N THR A 161 -13.17 -0.19 12.61
CA THR A 161 -13.79 0.46 13.77
C THR A 161 -15.28 0.14 13.84
N PHE A 162 -15.97 0.14 12.69
CA PHE A 162 -17.40 -0.16 12.59
C PHE A 162 -17.64 -1.40 11.76
N ALA A 163 -18.35 -2.38 12.32
CA ALA A 163 -18.64 -3.63 11.64
C ALA A 163 -19.51 -3.44 10.37
N ARG A 164 -20.33 -2.38 10.33
CA ARG A 164 -21.20 -2.05 9.17
C ARG A 164 -20.40 -1.79 7.89
N ASP A 165 -19.15 -1.35 8.03
CA ASP A 165 -18.29 -0.99 6.91
C ASP A 165 -17.71 -2.23 6.20
N ARG A 166 -17.86 -3.42 6.79
CA ARG A 166 -17.15 -4.63 6.36
C ARG A 166 -17.36 -5.00 4.90
N LEU A 167 -18.56 -4.86 4.36
CA LEU A 167 -18.79 -5.20 2.96
C LEU A 167 -18.43 -4.03 2.04
N VAL A 168 -18.70 -2.81 2.48
CA VAL A 168 -18.44 -1.60 1.68
C VAL A 168 -16.94 -1.40 1.47
N ALA A 169 -16.13 -1.61 2.50
CA ALA A 169 -14.68 -1.41 2.46
C ALA A 169 -13.91 -2.34 1.51
N ILE A 170 -14.50 -3.47 1.07
CA ILE A 170 -13.93 -4.37 0.06
C ILE A 170 -14.69 -4.32 -1.29
N SER A 171 -15.91 -3.80 -1.29
CA SER A 171 -16.83 -3.87 -2.44
C SER A 171 -16.25 -3.37 -3.76
N GLY A 172 -15.44 -2.31 -3.73
CA GLY A 172 -14.80 -1.76 -4.93
C GLY A 172 -13.82 -2.73 -5.60
N VAL A 173 -13.18 -3.63 -4.83
CA VAL A 173 -12.25 -4.66 -5.34
C VAL A 173 -13.00 -5.90 -5.84
N ALA A 174 -14.24 -6.11 -5.39
CA ALA A 174 -15.08 -7.25 -5.74
C ALA A 174 -15.87 -7.09 -7.06
N ARG A 175 -15.73 -5.95 -7.74
CA ARG A 175 -16.46 -5.60 -8.97
C ARG A 175 -15.83 -6.19 -10.23
#